data_AF-A0A7K2JAP3-F1
#
_entry.id   AF-A0A7K2JAP3-F1
#
_cell.length_a   1.000
_cell.length_b   1.000
_cell.length_c   1.000
_cell.angle_alpha   90.00
_cell.angle_beta   90.00
_cell.angle_gamma   90.00
#
_symmetry.space_group_name_H-M   'P 1'
#
loop_
_entity.id
_entity.type
_entity.pdbx_description
1 polymer ?
#
loop_
_entity_poly.entity_id
_entity_poly.type
_entity_poly.pdbx_seq_one_letter_code
_entity_poly.pdbx_strand_id
1 'polypeptide(L)'
;MGGRRVRRRLPGPGVRVLRPSIAAKCRSWSASAVTCAAAGTTYLAGVAASGSALTTEAAVFAVVLSLGVGLIAAVAKDLGSTRGDSLAGRRTLAVVRGEHSARRFCASSGVALTLILTAGAVWVRELPLEAAAAVFAVGALCVAGHCLAVRRDRPRAPYRSWMVTQYAVHLTALGALLWT
;
A
#
# COMPACT_ATOMS: atom_id res chain seq x y z
N MET A 1 19.93 44.76 43.32
CA MET A 1 20.98 43.88 42.75
C MET A 1 20.41 42.48 42.66
N GLY A 2 20.28 41.74 41.57
CA GLY A 2 20.69 41.87 40.17
C GLY A 2 20.44 40.47 39.57
N GLY A 3 19.37 40.33 38.77
CA GLY A 3 18.92 39.04 38.25
C GLY A 3 19.94 38.42 37.29
N ARG A 4 20.36 37.18 37.56
CA ARG A 4 21.16 36.37 36.64
C ARG A 4 20.25 35.60 35.70
N ARG A 5 19.98 36.20 34.53
CA ARG A 5 19.44 35.50 33.36
C ARG A 5 20.46 34.46 32.89
N VAL A 6 20.11 33.18 33.01
CA VAL A 6 20.84 32.09 32.37
C VAL A 6 20.57 32.16 30.86
N ARG A 7 21.39 32.92 30.14
CA ARG A 7 21.55 32.79 28.69
C ARG A 7 22.34 31.51 28.44
N ARG A 8 21.71 30.46 27.92
CA ARG A 8 22.42 29.32 27.31
C ARG A 8 21.96 29.10 25.87
N ARG A 9 22.85 29.60 24.99
CA ARG A 9 23.28 29.09 23.68
C ARG A 9 22.19 28.77 22.64
N LEU A 10 22.10 29.71 21.70
CA LEU A 10 21.58 29.52 20.35
C LEU A 10 22.31 28.35 19.67
N PRO A 11 21.61 27.39 19.03
CA PRO A 11 22.24 26.46 18.10
C PRO A 11 22.67 27.20 16.83
N GLY A 12 23.85 26.83 16.32
CA GLY A 12 24.63 27.50 15.28
C GLY A 12 24.02 27.56 13.87
N PRO A 13 24.81 27.99 12.87
CA PRO A 13 24.32 28.45 11.57
C PRO A 13 23.55 27.34 10.86
N GLY A 14 22.33 27.68 10.47
CA GLY A 14 21.33 26.75 9.97
C GLY A 14 21.85 25.91 8.81
N VAL A 15 21.86 24.59 9.04
CA VAL A 15 21.71 23.63 7.95
C VAL A 15 20.37 23.96 7.29
N ARG A 16 20.44 24.70 6.19
CA ARG A 16 19.32 25.00 5.32
C ARG A 16 18.95 23.66 4.69
N VAL A 17 18.15 22.86 5.41
CA VAL A 17 17.44 21.72 4.82
C VAL A 17 16.73 22.32 3.62
N LEU A 18 17.16 21.90 2.44
CA LEU A 18 16.59 22.27 1.16
C LEU A 18 15.09 22.03 1.29
N ARG A 19 14.31 23.10 1.54
CA ARG A 19 12.85 23.02 1.47
C ARG A 19 12.57 23.09 -0.01
N PRO A 20 12.20 21.99 -0.69
CA PRO A 20 11.74 22.11 -2.06
C PRO A 20 10.48 22.96 -1.95
N SER A 21 10.55 24.20 -2.44
CA SER A 21 9.42 25.10 -2.59
C SER A 21 8.58 24.62 -3.75
N ILE A 22 8.00 23.43 -3.58
CA ILE A 22 6.87 23.00 -4.37
C ILE A 22 5.77 22.87 -3.35
N ALA A 23 4.75 23.70 -3.53
CA ALA A 23 3.43 23.55 -2.98
C ALA A 23 2.76 22.24 -3.45
N ALA A 24 3.46 21.10 -3.39
CA ALA A 24 2.91 19.75 -3.26
C ALA A 24 2.40 19.57 -1.83
N LYS A 25 1.66 20.58 -1.35
CA LYS A 25 0.74 20.43 -0.23
C LYS A 25 -0.09 19.21 -0.58
N CYS A 26 -0.02 18.20 0.28
CA CYS A 26 -0.83 16.99 0.24
C CYS A 26 -0.39 16.02 -0.85
N ARG A 27 -0.26 14.74 -0.50
CA ARG A 27 -0.77 13.58 -1.27
C ARG A 27 0.07 12.34 -0.93
N SER A 28 -0.20 11.73 0.22
CA SER A 28 -0.06 10.26 0.35
C SER A 28 -0.67 9.54 -0.87
N TRP A 29 -1.69 10.15 -1.50
CA TRP A 29 -2.26 9.78 -2.80
C TRP A 29 -1.30 9.81 -4.00
N SER A 30 -0.31 10.71 -4.05
CA SER A 30 0.65 10.80 -5.16
C SER A 30 1.70 9.72 -5.00
N ALA A 31 2.19 9.50 -3.78
CA ALA A 31 3.05 8.35 -3.50
C ALA A 31 2.31 7.03 -3.80
N SER A 32 1.04 6.92 -3.43
CA SER A 32 0.19 5.78 -3.74
C SER A 32 0.01 5.59 -5.25
N ALA A 33 -0.29 6.68 -5.99
CA ALA A 33 -0.44 6.65 -7.44
C ALA A 33 0.86 6.28 -8.17
N VAL A 34 2.00 6.83 -7.73
CA VAL A 34 3.32 6.50 -8.27
C VAL A 34 3.66 5.04 -8.00
N THR A 35 3.37 4.53 -6.80
CA THR A 35 3.65 3.12 -6.46
C THR A 35 2.73 2.17 -7.24
N CYS A 36 1.46 2.55 -7.44
CA CYS A 36 0.52 1.83 -8.29
C CYS A 36 0.98 1.81 -9.75
N ALA A 37 1.41 2.96 -10.29
CA ALA A 37 1.93 3.06 -11.65
C ALA A 37 3.21 2.23 -11.82
N ALA A 38 4.14 2.31 -10.86
CA ALA A 38 5.35 1.50 -10.86
C ALA A 38 5.03 -0.01 -10.85
N ALA A 39 4.10 -0.46 -10.00
CA ALA A 39 3.65 -1.85 -10.00
C ALA A 39 3.03 -2.24 -11.35
N GLY A 40 2.18 -1.39 -11.94
CA GLY A 40 1.59 -1.62 -13.25
C GLY A 40 2.65 -1.75 -14.36
N THR A 41 3.68 -0.90 -14.34
CA THR A 41 4.78 -0.97 -15.32
C THR A 41 5.57 -2.27 -15.19
N THR A 42 5.68 -2.85 -14.00
CA THR A 42 6.32 -4.17 -13.82
C THR A 42 5.55 -5.27 -14.55
N TYR A 43 4.21 -5.26 -14.48
CA TYR A 43 3.39 -6.23 -15.22
C TYR A 43 3.48 -6.03 -16.73
N LEU A 44 3.43 -4.78 -17.21
CA LEU A 44 3.60 -4.47 -18.64
C LEU A 44 4.97 -4.89 -19.15
N ALA A 45 6.03 -4.66 -18.37
CA ALA A 45 7.37 -5.11 -18.69
C ALA A 45 7.47 -6.65 -18.74
N GLY A 46 6.80 -7.36 -17.83
CA GLY A 46 6.71 -8.81 -17.85
C GLY A 46 6.04 -9.35 -19.13
N VAL A 47 4.93 -8.73 -19.55
CA VAL A 47 4.23 -9.08 -20.79
C VAL A 47 5.12 -8.82 -22.01
N ALA A 48 5.74 -7.64 -22.08
CA ALA A 48 6.67 -7.31 -23.15
C ALA A 48 7.88 -8.27 -23.21
N ALA A 49 8.43 -8.66 -22.07
CA ALA A 49 9.55 -9.60 -21.98
C ALA A 49 9.15 -11.05 -22.34
N SER A 50 7.92 -11.45 -22.06
CA SER A 50 7.41 -12.80 -22.36
C SER A 50 7.06 -13.01 -23.83
N GLY A 51 6.95 -11.94 -24.63
CA GLY A 51 6.44 -11.99 -26.01
C GLY A 51 4.99 -12.48 -26.14
N SER A 52 4.28 -12.60 -25.02
CA SER A 52 2.92 -13.13 -24.95
C SER A 52 1.87 -12.03 -25.12
N ALA A 53 0.70 -12.39 -25.66
CA ALA A 53 -0.44 -11.48 -25.70
C ALA A 53 -0.96 -11.21 -24.27
N LEU A 54 -1.42 -9.99 -24.01
CA LEU A 54 -2.04 -9.64 -22.75
C LEU A 54 -3.45 -10.27 -22.68
N THR A 55 -3.59 -11.37 -21.95
CA THR A 55 -4.91 -11.96 -21.67
C THR A 55 -5.70 -11.04 -20.75
N THR A 56 -7.03 -11.05 -20.89
CA THR A 56 -7.92 -10.23 -20.05
C THR A 56 -7.74 -10.54 -18.57
N GLU A 57 -7.52 -11.80 -18.23
CA GLU A 57 -7.24 -12.29 -16.89
C GLU A 57 -5.92 -11.79 -16.31
N ALA A 58 -4.83 -11.85 -17.09
CA ALA A 58 -3.54 -11.30 -16.67
C ALA A 58 -3.64 -9.77 -16.47
N ALA A 59 -4.42 -9.08 -17.31
CA ALA A 59 -4.69 -7.66 -17.14
C ALA A 59 -5.47 -7.36 -15.86
N VAL A 60 -6.55 -8.10 -15.56
CA VAL A 60 -7.31 -7.95 -14.32
C VAL A 60 -6.43 -8.23 -13.10
N PHE A 61 -5.64 -9.31 -13.13
CA PHE A 61 -4.71 -9.66 -12.06
C PHE A 61 -3.69 -8.53 -11.82
N ALA A 62 -3.03 -8.06 -12.88
CA ALA A 62 -2.05 -6.98 -12.82
C ALA A 62 -2.65 -5.68 -12.26
N VAL A 63 -3.85 -5.31 -12.72
CA VAL A 63 -4.56 -4.10 -12.26
C VAL A 63 -4.94 -4.22 -10.79
N VAL A 64 -5.54 -5.33 -10.37
CA VAL A 64 -5.95 -5.55 -8.98
C VAL A 64 -4.75 -5.49 -8.04
N LEU A 65 -3.65 -6.16 -8.38
CA LEU A 65 -2.47 -6.21 -7.54
C LEU A 65 -1.77 -4.84 -7.49
N SER A 66 -1.70 -4.13 -8.62
CA SER A 66 -1.15 -2.77 -8.68
C SER A 66 -1.97 -1.79 -7.84
N LEU A 67 -3.30 -1.84 -7.95
CA LEU A 67 -4.21 -1.07 -7.12
C LEU A 67 -4.08 -1.44 -5.65
N GLY A 68 -3.91 -2.73 -5.33
CA GLY A 68 -3.66 -3.17 -3.96
C GLY A 68 -2.38 -2.57 -3.38
N VAL A 69 -1.30 -2.48 -4.16
CA VAL A 69 -0.05 -1.83 -3.71
C VAL A 69 -0.30 -0.35 -3.41
N GLY A 70 -1.00 0.37 -4.29
CA GLY A 70 -1.30 1.78 -4.10
C GLY A 70 -2.29 2.06 -2.97
N LEU A 71 -3.39 1.31 -2.90
CA LEU A 71 -4.51 1.59 -2.00
C LEU A 71 -4.35 0.97 -0.61
N ILE A 72 -3.70 -0.20 -0.52
CA ILE A 72 -3.58 -0.96 0.73
C ILE A 72 -2.15 -0.87 1.26
N ALA A 73 -1.13 -1.21 0.45
CA ALA A 73 0.26 -1.25 0.95
C ALA A 73 0.75 0.14 1.35
N ALA A 74 0.56 1.15 0.49
CA ALA A 74 1.01 2.51 0.76
C ALA A 74 0.32 3.10 1.98
N VAL A 75 -1.00 2.92 2.11
CA VAL A 75 -1.77 3.42 3.25
C VAL A 75 -1.40 2.66 4.53
N ALA A 76 -1.30 1.33 4.49
CA ALA A 76 -0.90 0.52 5.64
C ALA A 76 0.55 0.83 6.10
N LYS A 77 1.43 1.21 5.17
CA LYS A 77 2.78 1.67 5.48
C LYS A 77 2.75 3.02 6.20
N ASP A 78 1.95 3.97 5.72
CA ASP A 78 1.80 5.30 6.33
C ASP A 78 1.17 5.25 7.74
N LEU A 79 0.35 4.24 8.04
CA LEU A 79 -0.15 4.00 9.41
C LEU A 79 0.99 3.80 10.42
N GLY A 80 2.07 3.14 10.01
CA GLY A 80 3.22 2.88 10.88
C GLY A 80 4.08 4.11 11.17
N SER A 81 4.01 5.16 10.34
CA SER A 81 4.78 6.40 10.48
C SER A 81 3.96 7.58 11.01
N THR A 82 2.65 7.39 11.27
CA THR A 82 1.69 8.47 11.57
C THR A 82 2.15 9.41 12.70
N ARG A 83 2.72 8.89 13.79
CA ARG A 83 3.22 9.71 14.92
C ARG A 83 4.47 10.53 14.54
N GLY A 84 5.37 9.98 13.74
CA GLY A 84 6.54 10.70 13.24
C GLY A 84 6.15 11.76 12.21
N ASP A 85 5.18 11.43 11.36
CA ASP A 85 4.63 12.32 10.34
C ASP A 85 3.90 13.51 10.97
N SER A 86 3.13 13.30 12.04
CA SER A 86 2.47 14.40 12.77
C SER A 86 3.47 15.32 13.45
N LEU A 87 4.53 14.78 14.06
CA LEU A 87 5.59 15.58 14.69
C LEU A 87 6.41 16.37 13.66
N ALA A 88 6.57 15.83 12.45
CA ALA A 88 7.23 16.50 11.33
C ALA A 88 6.31 17.43 10.52
N GLY A 89 5.03 17.59 10.92
CA GLY A 89 4.05 18.45 10.23
C GLY A 89 3.56 17.94 8.87
N ARG A 90 3.72 16.63 8.59
CA ARG A 90 3.28 16.00 7.33
C ARG A 90 1.77 15.74 7.35
N ARG A 91 1.12 15.83 6.18
CA ARG A 91 -0.33 15.60 5.99
C ARG A 91 -0.62 14.26 5.32
N THR A 92 -0.28 13.16 5.96
CA THR A 92 -0.66 11.81 5.49
C THR A 92 -2.14 11.52 5.78
N LEU A 93 -2.73 10.52 5.11
CA LEU A 93 -4.18 10.25 5.22
C LEU A 93 -4.60 9.95 6.67
N ALA A 94 -3.73 9.26 7.42
CA ALA A 94 -3.90 8.99 8.83
C ALA A 94 -3.79 10.24 9.72
N VAL A 95 -2.97 11.23 9.34
CA VAL A 95 -2.83 12.51 10.07
C VAL A 95 -3.99 13.45 9.77
N VAL A 96 -4.52 13.47 8.54
CA VAL A 96 -5.60 14.38 8.12
C VAL A 96 -6.99 13.85 8.45
N ARG A 97 -7.27 12.57 8.20
CA ARG A 97 -8.59 11.94 8.39
C ARG A 97 -8.67 11.03 9.62
N GLY A 98 -7.56 10.89 10.36
CA GLY A 98 -7.45 9.98 11.48
C GLY A 98 -7.10 8.55 11.08
N GLU A 99 -6.46 7.84 12.01
CA GLU A 99 -6.00 6.46 11.84
C GLU A 99 -7.16 5.50 11.54
N HIS A 100 -8.32 5.70 12.17
CA HIS A 100 -9.52 4.88 11.95
C HIS A 100 -10.05 4.99 10.51
N SER A 101 -10.06 6.18 9.91
CA SER A 101 -10.53 6.37 8.54
C SER A 101 -9.59 5.70 7.53
N ALA A 102 -8.27 5.82 7.74
CA ALA A 102 -7.27 5.16 6.90
C ALA A 102 -7.38 3.63 6.98
N ARG A 103 -7.63 3.08 8.18
CA ARG A 103 -7.86 1.64 8.38
C ARG A 103 -9.13 1.14 7.69
N ARG A 104 -10.24 1.88 7.79
CA ARG A 104 -11.49 1.57 7.07
C ARG A 104 -11.29 1.58 5.55
N PHE A 105 -10.53 2.55 5.04
CA PHE A 105 -10.20 2.63 3.63
C PHE A 105 -9.41 1.41 3.14
N CYS A 106 -8.41 0.94 3.90
CA CYS A 106 -7.69 -0.29 3.56
C CYS A 106 -8.63 -1.51 3.52
N ALA A 107 -9.50 -1.65 4.53
CA ALA A 107 -10.45 -2.76 4.60
C ALA A 107 -11.44 -2.73 3.43
N SER A 108 -12.05 -1.57 3.13
CA SER A 108 -12.98 -1.43 2.01
C SER A 108 -12.31 -1.67 0.66
N SER A 109 -11.07 -1.18 0.49
CA SER A 109 -10.30 -1.42 -0.73
C SER A 109 -9.96 -2.91 -0.89
N GLY A 110 -9.60 -3.60 0.19
CA GLY A 110 -9.35 -5.05 0.17
C GLY A 110 -10.58 -5.85 -0.27
N VAL A 111 -11.77 -5.52 0.26
CA VAL A 111 -13.03 -6.16 -0.14
C VAL A 111 -13.34 -5.90 -1.61
N ALA A 112 -13.27 -4.63 -2.05
CA ALA A 112 -13.55 -4.28 -3.44
C ALA A 112 -12.62 -4.98 -4.44
N LEU A 113 -11.31 -5.00 -4.15
CA LEU A 113 -10.32 -5.68 -4.98
C LEU A 113 -10.51 -7.20 -5.02
N THR A 114 -10.91 -7.81 -3.90
CA THR A 114 -11.23 -9.24 -3.84
C THR A 114 -12.43 -9.56 -4.73
N LEU A 115 -13.49 -8.75 -4.67
CA LEU A 115 -14.67 -8.93 -5.52
C LEU A 115 -14.33 -8.78 -7.00
N ILE A 116 -13.52 -7.78 -7.37
CA ILE A 116 -13.07 -7.57 -8.76
C ILE A 116 -12.28 -8.78 -9.26
N LEU A 117 -11.33 -9.28 -8.47
CA LEU A 117 -10.51 -10.43 -8.85
C LEU A 117 -11.35 -11.71 -8.97
N THR A 118 -12.27 -11.93 -8.03
CA THR A 118 -13.15 -13.11 -8.04
C THR A 118 -14.11 -13.06 -9.22
N ALA A 119 -14.70 -11.89 -9.51
CA ALA A 119 -15.54 -11.70 -10.68
C ALA A 119 -14.75 -11.94 -11.97
N GLY A 120 -13.52 -11.41 -12.09
CA GLY A 120 -12.64 -11.66 -13.22
C GLY A 120 -12.35 -13.15 -13.44
N ALA A 121 -12.05 -13.88 -12.37
CA ALA A 121 -11.78 -15.32 -12.42
C ALA A 121 -13.01 -16.13 -12.87
N VAL A 122 -14.22 -15.76 -12.43
CA VAL A 122 -15.46 -16.48 -12.79
C VAL A 122 -15.89 -16.21 -14.23
N TRP A 123 -15.65 -14.99 -14.74
CA TRP A 123 -16.13 -14.55 -16.05
C TRP A 123 -15.31 -15.05 -17.23
N VAL A 124 -13.98 -15.19 -17.07
CA VAL A 124 -13.09 -15.47 -18.21
C VAL A 124 -12.70 -16.96 -18.28
N ARG A 125 -12.42 -17.61 -17.14
CA ARG A 125 -12.10 -19.06 -17.00
C ARG A 125 -10.99 -19.59 -17.93
N GLU A 126 -10.15 -18.75 -18.52
CA GLU A 126 -9.04 -19.17 -19.38
C GLU A 126 -7.80 -19.55 -18.55
N LEU A 127 -7.62 -18.98 -17.36
CA LEU A 127 -6.53 -19.26 -16.42
C LEU A 127 -7.09 -19.71 -15.05
N PRO A 128 -6.42 -20.67 -14.37
CA PRO A 128 -6.79 -21.14 -13.05
C PRO A 128 -6.48 -20.12 -11.93
N LEU A 129 -7.08 -18.93 -12.01
CA LEU A 129 -6.94 -17.83 -11.07
C LEU A 129 -7.76 -18.01 -9.78
N GLU A 130 -8.59 -19.05 -9.69
CA GLU A 130 -9.45 -19.31 -8.53
C GLU A 130 -8.63 -19.45 -7.23
N ALA A 131 -7.51 -20.19 -7.29
CA ALA A 131 -6.62 -20.37 -6.15
C ALA A 131 -5.98 -19.04 -5.72
N ALA A 132 -5.53 -18.22 -6.68
CA ALA A 132 -4.95 -16.91 -6.42
C ALA A 132 -6.00 -15.93 -5.82
N ALA A 133 -7.24 -15.96 -6.30
CA ALA A 133 -8.34 -15.18 -5.77
C ALA A 133 -8.68 -15.57 -4.33
N ALA A 134 -8.70 -16.88 -4.01
CA ALA A 134 -8.92 -17.37 -2.66
C ALA A 134 -7.82 -16.91 -1.68
N VAL A 135 -6.54 -17.02 -2.08
CA VAL A 135 -5.41 -16.53 -1.28
C VAL A 135 -5.48 -15.03 -1.08
N PHE A 136 -5.85 -14.27 -2.12
CA PHE A 136 -6.05 -12.83 -2.01
C PHE A 136 -7.17 -12.47 -1.03
N ALA A 137 -8.30 -13.20 -1.08
CA ALA A 137 -9.42 -13.01 -0.16
C ALA A 137 -9.03 -13.23 1.30
N VAL A 138 -8.33 -14.34 1.59
CA VAL A 138 -7.81 -14.63 2.94
C VAL A 138 -6.85 -13.54 3.40
N GLY A 139 -5.93 -13.11 2.54
CA GLY A 139 -5.01 -12.03 2.84
C GLY A 139 -5.69 -10.68 3.11
N ALA A 140 -6.71 -10.34 2.32
CA ALA A 140 -7.52 -9.15 2.53
C ALA A 140 -8.27 -9.19 3.88
N LEU A 141 -8.80 -10.35 4.27
CA LEU A 141 -9.41 -10.55 5.60
C LEU A 141 -8.39 -10.39 6.73
N CYS A 142 -7.17 -10.94 6.58
CA CYS A 142 -6.11 -10.74 7.56
C CYS A 142 -5.73 -9.26 7.71
N VAL A 143 -5.59 -8.53 6.59
CA VAL A 143 -5.32 -7.09 6.60
C VAL A 143 -6.46 -6.35 7.29
N ALA A 144 -7.72 -6.64 6.94
CA ALA A 144 -8.89 -6.04 7.57
C ALA A 144 -8.93 -6.33 9.08
N GLY A 145 -8.65 -7.57 9.49
CA GLY A 145 -8.54 -7.98 10.89
C GLY A 145 -7.49 -7.18 11.66
N HIS A 146 -6.29 -7.02 11.09
CA HIS A 146 -5.24 -6.16 11.69
C HIS A 146 -5.57 -4.66 11.65
N CYS A 147 -6.38 -4.22 10.69
CA CYS A 147 -6.90 -2.87 10.64
C CYS A 147 -7.93 -2.61 11.75
N LEU A 148 -8.80 -3.58 12.06
CA LEU A 148 -9.85 -3.49 13.06
C LEU A 148 -9.35 -3.74 14.49
N ALA A 149 -8.51 -4.77 14.70
CA ALA A 149 -7.91 -5.10 15.99
C ALA A 149 -6.64 -4.24 16.22
N VAL A 150 -6.83 -2.94 16.44
CA VAL A 150 -5.74 -1.97 16.59
C VAL A 150 -4.80 -2.38 17.73
N ARG A 151 -3.63 -2.87 17.35
CA ARG A 151 -2.56 -3.31 18.26
C ARG A 151 -1.43 -2.28 18.27
N ARG A 152 -1.38 -1.48 19.33
CA ARG A 152 -0.37 -0.40 19.53
C ARG A 152 1.07 -0.94 19.56
N ASP A 153 1.25 -2.21 19.92
CA ASP A 153 2.53 -2.93 19.96
C ASP A 153 3.03 -3.34 18.57
N ARG A 154 2.16 -3.39 17.55
CA ARG A 154 2.51 -3.85 16.20
C ARG A 154 1.94 -2.95 15.09
N PRO A 155 2.40 -1.70 14.98
CA PRO A 155 1.85 -0.74 14.02
C PRO A 155 2.05 -1.14 12.55
N ARG A 156 3.02 -2.02 12.25
CA ARG A 156 3.30 -2.54 10.90
C ARG A 156 2.61 -3.87 10.57
N ALA A 157 1.76 -4.40 11.46
CA ALA A 157 1.08 -5.68 11.22
C ALA A 157 0.24 -5.71 9.93
N PRO A 158 -0.60 -4.69 9.61
CA PRO A 158 -1.38 -4.68 8.37
C PRO A 158 -0.50 -4.66 7.11
N TYR A 159 0.64 -3.96 7.17
CA TYR A 159 1.61 -3.93 6.07
C TYR A 159 2.30 -5.29 5.88
N ARG A 160 2.68 -5.96 6.97
CA ARG A 160 3.28 -7.30 6.91
C ARG A 160 2.31 -8.32 6.33
N SER A 161 1.05 -8.33 6.78
CA SER A 161 0.04 -9.25 6.23
C SER A 161 -0.20 -8.99 4.73
N TRP A 162 -0.21 -7.73 4.30
CA TRP A 162 -0.29 -7.40 2.88
C TRP A 162 0.91 -7.93 2.08
N MET A 163 2.14 -7.77 2.58
CA MET A 163 3.33 -8.29 1.91
C MET A 163 3.29 -9.82 1.78
N VAL A 164 2.88 -10.52 2.84
CA VAL A 164 2.71 -11.99 2.79
C VAL A 164 1.64 -12.37 1.76
N THR A 165 0.52 -11.65 1.73
CA THR A 165 -0.56 -11.86 0.74
C THR A 165 -0.02 -11.70 -0.68
N GLN A 166 0.74 -10.64 -0.94
CA GLN A 166 1.35 -10.37 -2.24
C GLN A 166 2.24 -11.54 -2.70
N TYR A 167 3.15 -12.02 -1.84
CA TYR A 167 3.99 -13.16 -2.20
C TYR A 167 3.20 -14.44 -2.39
N ALA A 168 2.25 -14.74 -1.51
CA ALA A 168 1.44 -15.94 -1.60
C ALA A 168 0.63 -15.98 -2.90
N VAL A 169 -0.04 -14.88 -3.27
CA VAL A 169 -0.84 -14.78 -4.50
C VAL A 169 0.03 -14.99 -5.75
N HIS A 170 1.22 -14.38 -5.80
CA HIS A 170 2.14 -14.58 -6.92
C HIS A 170 2.68 -16.01 -7.02
N LEU A 171 3.04 -16.62 -5.87
CA LEU A 171 3.49 -18.02 -5.85
C LEU A 171 2.38 -18.98 -6.28
N THR A 172 1.14 -18.73 -5.85
CA THR A 172 -0.02 -19.51 -6.29
C THR A 172 -0.27 -19.36 -7.78
N ALA A 173 -0.23 -18.13 -8.31
CA ALA A 173 -0.39 -17.88 -9.74
C ALA A 173 0.73 -18.57 -10.56
N LEU A 174 1.99 -18.47 -10.10
CA LEU A 174 3.12 -19.13 -10.74
C LEU A 174 2.98 -20.66 -10.69
N GLY A 175 2.60 -21.21 -9.53
CA GLY A 175 2.39 -22.65 -9.38
C GLY A 175 1.27 -23.16 -10.28
N ALA A 176 0.20 -22.38 -10.45
CA ALA A 176 -0.91 -22.74 -11.33
C ALA A 176 -0.46 -22.75 -12.81
N LEU A 177 0.33 -21.76 -13.23
CA LEU A 177 0.90 -21.69 -14.58
C LEU A 177 1.91 -22.80 -14.89
N LEU A 178 2.68 -23.25 -13.89
CA LEU A 178 3.64 -24.34 -14.06
C LEU A 178 2.99 -25.72 -14.10
N TRP A 179 1.73 -25.82 -13.66
CA TRP A 179 0.98 -27.08 -13.59
C TRP A 179 0.07 -27.31 -14.81
N THR A 180 -0.27 -26.24 -15.53
CA THR A 180 -0.98 -26.27 -16.82
C THR A 180 -0.04 -26.56 -17.97
#